data_AF-A0A4Y2KD75-F1
#
_entry.id   AF-A0A4Y2KD75-F1
#
_cell.length_a   1.000
_cell.length_b   1.000
_cell.length_c   1.000
_cell.angle_alpha   90.00
_cell.angle_beta   90.00
_cell.angle_gamma   90.00
#
_symmetry.space_group_name_H-M   'P 1'
#
loop_
_entity.id
_entity.type
_entity.pdbx_description
1 polymer ?
#
loop_
_entity_poly.entity_id
_entity_poly.type
_entity_poly.pdbx_seq_one_letter_code
_entity_poly.pdbx_strand_id
1 'polypeptide(L)'
;MPFLGRGEPVPWPPRSPYLSSLDYFLWGDLKSLVYATLVDSDEDIVDRISAAAARVREIPGIFESVRRSLHRRCQACISVGGRNFEQLL
;
A
#
# COMPACT_ATOMS: atom_id res chain seq x y z
N MET A 1 -9.05 -3.89 -12.66
CA MET A 1 -9.12 -2.69 -11.81
C MET A 1 -8.22 -1.61 -12.42
N PRO A 2 -8.76 -0.54 -13.01
CA PRO A 2 -7.97 0.44 -13.76
C PRO A 2 -7.27 1.44 -12.81
N PHE A 3 -5.94 1.47 -12.98
CA PHE A 3 -4.88 2.39 -12.55
C PHE A 3 -5.31 3.84 -12.17
N LEU A 4 -5.12 4.19 -10.90
CA LEU A 4 -5.19 5.54 -10.31
C LEU A 4 -3.96 6.37 -10.70
N GLY A 5 -3.88 6.84 -11.94
CA GLY A 5 -2.70 7.54 -12.44
C GLY A 5 -2.96 8.75 -13.33
N ARG A 6 -4.20 9.21 -13.50
CA ARG A 6 -4.50 10.43 -14.25
C ARG A 6 -4.89 11.55 -13.29
N GLY A 7 -3.93 12.41 -12.94
CA GLY A 7 -4.22 13.72 -12.33
C GLY A 7 -3.40 14.12 -11.10
N GLU A 8 -2.50 13.27 -10.59
CA GLU A 8 -1.69 13.63 -9.41
C GLU A 8 -0.45 14.46 -9.79
N PRO A 9 0.02 15.39 -8.93
CA PRO A 9 1.19 16.25 -9.18
C PRO A 9 2.51 15.49 -9.40
N VAL A 10 2.54 14.20 -9.07
CA VAL A 10 3.73 13.35 -9.16
C VAL A 10 3.57 12.43 -10.36
N PRO A 11 4.38 12.60 -11.42
CA PRO A 11 4.37 11.69 -12.56
C PRO A 11 4.98 10.35 -12.14
N TRP A 12 4.15 9.39 -11.76
CA TRP A 12 4.59 8.03 -11.48
C TRP A 12 4.86 7.26 -12.78
N PRO A 13 5.96 6.49 -12.89
CA PRO A 13 6.25 5.72 -14.08
C PRO A 13 5.17 4.63 -14.33
N PRO A 14 4.85 4.34 -15.61
CA PRO A 14 3.86 3.34 -15.95
C PRO A 14 4.31 1.97 -15.44
N ARG A 15 3.43 1.28 -14.69
CA ARG A 15 3.68 0.02 -13.95
C ARG A 15 4.38 0.14 -12.59
N SER A 16 4.00 1.12 -11.77
CA SER A 16 4.39 1.14 -10.34
C SER A 16 3.22 0.96 -9.36
N PRO A 17 2.45 -0.16 -9.42
CA PRO A 17 1.57 -0.52 -8.29
C PRO A 17 2.37 -0.75 -6.99
N TYR A 18 3.70 -0.88 -7.07
CA TYR A 18 4.62 -1.04 -5.93
C TYR A 18 4.99 0.24 -5.19
N LEU A 19 4.60 1.42 -5.69
CA LEU A 19 4.97 2.72 -5.10
C LEU A 19 3.81 3.40 -4.37
N SER A 20 2.59 2.90 -4.54
CA SER A 20 1.48 3.27 -3.64
C SER A 20 1.79 2.69 -2.27
N SER A 21 2.08 3.58 -1.32
CA SER A 21 2.32 3.22 0.08
C SER A 21 1.15 2.41 0.65
N LEU A 22 -0.08 2.74 0.24
CA LEU A 22 -1.30 1.99 0.58
C LEU A 22 -1.26 0.55 0.06
N ASP A 23 -0.88 0.32 -1.20
CA ASP A 23 -0.99 -0.99 -1.83
C ASP A 23 0.06 -2.02 -1.35
N TYR A 24 1.26 -1.59 -0.93
CA TYR A 24 2.23 -2.52 -0.32
C TYR A 24 2.09 -2.60 1.20
N PHE A 25 1.96 -1.45 1.87
CA PHE A 25 2.07 -1.40 3.33
C PHE A 25 0.75 -1.69 4.02
N LEU A 26 -0.33 -1.08 3.53
CA LEU A 26 -1.62 -1.16 4.20
C LEU A 26 -2.44 -2.36 3.70
N TRP A 27 -2.37 -2.65 2.40
CA TRP A 27 -3.22 -3.67 1.78
C TRP A 27 -2.91 -5.10 2.24
N GLY A 28 -1.66 -5.40 2.61
CA GLY A 28 -1.28 -6.70 3.18
C GLY A 28 -1.97 -6.97 4.51
N ASP A 29 -1.82 -6.04 5.46
CA ASP A 29 -2.45 -6.10 6.78
C ASP A 29 -3.98 -5.96 6.71
N LEU A 30 -4.49 -5.06 5.85
CA LEU A 30 -5.93 -4.90 5.64
C LEU A 30 -6.58 -6.17 5.12
N LYS A 31 -5.97 -6.87 4.15
CA LYS A 31 -6.53 -8.13 3.66
C LYS A 31 -6.61 -9.17 4.77
N SER A 32 -5.56 -9.26 5.61
CA SER A 32 -5.57 -10.17 6.75
C SER A 32 -6.73 -9.84 7.71
N LEU A 33 -6.94 -8.56 8.02
CA LEU A 33 -7.99 -8.11 8.95
C LEU A 33 -9.41 -8.21 8.37
N VAL A 34 -9.59 -7.85 7.10
CA VAL A 34 -10.90 -7.85 6.42
C VAL A 34 -11.36 -9.28 6.14
N TYR A 35 -10.47 -10.17 5.69
CA TYR A 35 -10.80 -11.55 5.33
C TYR A 35 -10.57 -12.58 6.45
N ALA A 36 -10.17 -12.17 7.66
CA ALA A 36 -10.03 -13.06 8.80
C ALA A 36 -11.34 -13.73 9.23
N THR A 37 -12.48 -13.12 8.92
CA THR A 37 -13.82 -13.66 9.19
C THR A 37 -14.69 -13.51 7.95
N LEU A 38 -15.62 -14.46 7.73
CA LEU A 38 -16.59 -14.36 6.65
C LEU A 38 -17.30 -13.00 6.73
N VAL A 39 -17.34 -12.29 5.60
CA VAL A 39 -18.07 -11.04 5.48
C VAL A 39 -19.35 -11.32 4.72
N ASP A 40 -20.48 -10.96 5.31
CA ASP A 40 -21.82 -11.22 4.76
C ASP A 40 -22.45 -9.96 4.13
N SER A 41 -21.83 -8.78 4.27
CA SER A 41 -22.40 -7.51 3.79
C SER A 41 -21.36 -6.45 3.49
N ASP A 42 -21.64 -5.59 2.51
CA ASP A 42 -20.76 -4.49 2.11
C ASP A 42 -20.52 -3.48 3.24
N GLU A 43 -21.51 -3.26 4.10
CA GLU A 43 -21.39 -2.40 5.29
C GLU A 43 -20.33 -2.94 6.26
N ASP A 44 -20.31 -4.25 6.50
CA ASP A 44 -19.32 -4.91 7.36
C ASP A 44 -17.90 -4.80 6.78
N ILE A 45 -17.75 -4.79 5.45
CA ILE A 45 -16.46 -4.50 4.80
C ILE A 45 -16.00 -3.07 5.11
N VAL A 46 -16.90 -2.08 4.97
CA VAL A 46 -16.57 -0.67 5.19
C VAL A 46 -16.20 -0.40 6.65
N ASP A 47 -16.94 -0.97 7.60
CA ASP A 47 -16.64 -0.87 9.03
C ASP A 47 -15.30 -1.53 9.37
N ARG A 48 -15.01 -2.71 8.80
CA ARG A 48 -13.72 -3.39 9.02
C ARG A 48 -12.55 -2.63 8.43
N ILE A 49 -12.68 -2.07 7.24
CA ILE A 49 -11.64 -1.23 6.63
C ILE A 49 -11.38 -0.01 7.53
N SER A 50 -12.44 0.62 8.04
CA SER A 50 -12.34 1.79 8.91
C SER A 50 -11.66 1.45 10.25
N ALA A 51 -12.05 0.34 10.88
CA ALA A 51 -11.46 -0.14 12.12
C ALA A 51 -9.98 -0.54 11.95
N ALA A 52 -9.66 -1.22 10.85
CA ALA A 52 -8.29 -1.59 10.54
C ALA A 52 -7.42 -0.35 10.25
N ALA A 53 -7.95 0.64 9.53
CA ALA A 53 -7.26 1.91 9.30
C ALA A 53 -7.01 2.68 10.62
N ALA A 54 -7.98 2.67 11.54
CA ALA A 54 -7.80 3.26 12.87
C ALA A 54 -6.66 2.57 13.65
N ARG A 55 -6.65 1.24 13.68
CA ARG A 55 -5.57 0.48 14.34
C ARG A 55 -4.20 0.78 13.76
N VAL A 56 -4.09 0.87 12.43
CA VAL A 56 -2.80 1.18 11.79
C VAL A 56 -2.32 2.58 12.18
N ARG A 57 -3.23 3.55 12.32
CA ARG A 57 -2.88 4.91 12.79
C ARG A 57 -2.40 4.94 14.24
N GLU A 58 -2.82 4.00 15.07
CA GLU A 58 -2.38 3.88 16.47
C GLU A 58 -0.98 3.27 16.61
N ILE A 59 -0.44 2.65 15.57
CA ILE A 59 0.91 2.07 15.61
C ILE A 59 1.95 3.20 15.64
N PRO A 60 2.76 3.32 16.71
CA PRO A 60 3.75 4.37 16.80
C PRO A 60 4.83 4.21 15.73
N GLY A 61 5.15 5.29 15.02
CA GLY A 61 6.18 5.29 13.97
C GLY A 61 5.76 4.63 12.66
N ILE A 62 4.48 4.28 12.49
CA ILE A 62 3.97 3.65 11.27
C ILE A 62 4.25 4.49 10.01
N PHE A 63 4.03 5.81 10.09
CA PHE A 63 4.28 6.72 8.98
C PHE A 63 5.76 6.82 8.63
N GLU A 64 6.64 6.75 9.63
CA GLU A 64 8.09 6.74 9.42
C GLU A 64 8.56 5.42 8.79
N SER A 65 7.96 4.30 9.19
CA SER A 65 8.17 2.99 8.57
C SER A 65 7.71 2.97 7.10
N VAL A 66 6.52 3.50 6.80
CA VAL A 66 6.00 3.69 5.44
C VAL A 66 6.96 4.52 4.60
N ARG A 67 7.39 5.68 5.12
CA ARG A 67 8.29 6.61 4.45
C ARG A 67 9.64 5.96 4.13
N ARG A 68 10.20 5.22 5.09
CA ARG A 68 11.45 4.47 4.91
C ARG A 68 11.30 3.35 3.88
N SER A 69 10.18 2.63 3.93
CA SER A 69 9.90 1.55 2.98
C SER A 69 9.72 2.09 1.55
N LEU A 70 9.01 3.21 1.39
CA LEU A 70 8.88 3.90 0.11
C LEU A 70 10.25 4.34 -0.41
N HIS A 71 11.08 4.95 0.43
CA HIS A 71 12.42 5.38 0.05
C HIS A 71 13.28 4.21 -0.45
N ARG A 72 13.28 3.07 0.26
CA ARG A 72 13.99 1.86 -0.18
C ARG A 72 13.49 1.34 -1.54
N ARG A 73 12.17 1.32 -1.77
CA ARG A 73 11.58 0.92 -3.05
C ARG A 73 11.96 1.85 -4.19
N CYS A 74 11.91 3.17 -3.95
CA CYS A 74 12.34 4.15 -4.94
C CYS A 74 13.82 3.93 -5.31
N GLN A 75 14.67 3.71 -4.32
CA GLN A 75 16.09 3.42 -4.56
C GLN A 75 16.30 2.11 -5.33
N ALA A 76 15.57 1.05 -4.99
CA ALA A 76 15.63 -0.23 -5.71
C ALA A 76 15.13 -0.09 -7.16
N CYS A 77 14.06 0.69 -7.38
CA CYS A 77 13.56 0.99 -8.72
C CYS A 77 14.59 1.76 -9.56
N ILE A 78 15.27 2.74 -8.95
CA ILE A 78 16.34 3.51 -9.59
C ILE A 78 17.52 2.59 -9.96
N SER A 79 17.94 1.69 -9.06
CA SER A 79 19.09 0.82 -9.29
C SER A 79 18.89 -0.18 -10.44
N VAL A 80 17.64 -0.59 -10.71
CA VAL A 80 17.32 -1.48 -11.83
C VAL A 80 16.85 -0.73 -13.09
N GLY A 81 16.85 0.61 -13.08
CA GLY A 81 16.43 1.44 -14.20
C GLY A 81 14.93 1.31 -14.53
N GLY A 82 14.08 1.21 -13.50
CA GLY A 82 12.62 1.12 -13.66
C GLY A 82 12.09 -0.27 -14.05
N ARG A 83 12.94 -1.31 -14.01
CA ARG A 83 12.55 -2.72 -14.17
C ARG A 83 11.98 -3.29 -12.87
N ASN A 84 11.49 -4.54 -12.89
CA ASN A 84 11.01 -5.21 -11.67
C ASN A 84 12.16 -5.37 -10.66
N PHE A 85 11.89 -5.08 -9.39
CA PHE A 85 12.85 -5.11 -8.28
C PHE A 85 12.35 -5.96 -7.09
N GLU A 86 11.39 -6.86 -7.29
CA GLU A 86 10.86 -7.74 -6.22
C GLU A 86 11.94 -8.64 -5.61
N GLN A 87 12.97 -8.99 -6.39
CA GLN A 87 14.12 -9.76 -5.92
C GLN A 87 15.11 -8.95 -5.05
N LEU A 88 14.90 -7.64 -4.92
CA LEU A 88 15.79 -6.71 -4.21
C LEU A 88 15.13 -6.10 -2.97
N LEU A 89 13.89 -6.49 -2.66
CA LEU A 89 13.06 -5.94 -1.58
C LEU A 89 13.09 -6.78 -0.30
#